data_AF-A0A0R3WWH5-F1
#
_entry.id   AF-A0A0R3WWH5-F1
#
_cell.length_a   1.000
_cell.length_b   1.000
_cell.length_c   1.000
_cell.angle_alpha   90.00
_cell.angle_beta   90.00
_cell.angle_gamma   90.00
#
_symmetry.space_group_name_H-M   'P 1'
#
loop_
_entity.id
_entity.type
_entity.pdbx_description
1 polymer ?
#
loop_
_entity_poly.entity_id
_entity_poly.type
_entity_poly.pdbx_seq_one_letter_code
_entity_poly.pdbx_strand_id
1 'polypeptide(L)'
;LIRSYFQIVRKNILDSVPKAIMNFLVNYVKDNLQSELVSNLYKNDEYDGLLKESENVAQRRREALEMLKGLQRANQIISEVREAPMW
;
A
#
# COMPACT_ATOMS: atom_id res chain seq x y z
N LEU A 1 -29.62 45.68 16.71
CA LEU A 1 -29.57 44.54 17.64
C LEU A 1 -29.58 43.18 16.93
N ILE A 2 -30.62 42.84 16.15
CA ILE A 2 -30.74 41.55 15.42
C ILE A 2 -29.56 41.25 14.49
N ARG A 3 -29.11 42.22 13.70
CA ARG A 3 -27.95 42.03 12.78
C ARG A 3 -26.65 41.69 13.51
N SER A 4 -26.42 42.29 14.67
CA SER A 4 -25.23 42.04 15.48
C SER A 4 -25.30 40.65 16.12
N TYR A 5 -26.46 40.27 16.67
CA TYR A 5 -26.67 38.92 17.20
C TYR A 5 -26.47 37.84 16.13
N PHE A 6 -27.02 38.06 14.93
CA PHE A 6 -26.85 37.15 13.79
C PHE A 6 -25.37 36.98 13.40
N GLN A 7 -24.58 38.05 13.39
CA GLN A 7 -23.16 37.97 13.09
C GLN A 7 -22.36 37.17 14.13
N ILE A 8 -22.71 37.33 15.42
CA ILE A 8 -22.08 36.56 16.51
C ILE A 8 -22.41 35.07 16.37
N VAL A 9 -23.68 34.73 16.16
CA VAL A 9 -24.11 33.33 15.97
C VAL A 9 -23.46 32.72 14.73
N ARG A 10 -23.42 33.46 13.61
CA ARG A 10 -22.75 32.99 12.38
C ARG A 10 -21.27 32.68 12.63
N LYS A 11 -20.55 33.55 13.35
CA LYS A 11 -19.13 33.32 13.68
C LYS A 11 -18.96 32.07 14.55
N ASN A 12 -19.84 31.88 15.53
CA ASN A 12 -19.81 30.67 16.37
C ASN A 12 -20.06 29.40 15.58
N ILE A 13 -20.99 29.41 14.62
CA ILE A 13 -21.27 28.26 13.75
C ILE A 13 -20.07 27.95 12.84
N LEU A 14 -19.45 28.99 12.28
CA LEU A 14 -18.25 28.83 11.45
C LEU A 14 -17.09 28.18 12.19
N ASP A 15 -16.99 28.40 13.50
CA ASP A 15 -15.95 27.76 14.33
C ASP A 15 -16.38 26.38 14.86
N SER A 16 -17.66 26.20 15.19
CA SER A 16 -18.14 24.97 15.82
C SER A 16 -18.27 23.80 14.84
N VAL A 17 -18.70 24.06 13.61
CA VAL A 17 -18.93 23.01 12.61
C VAL A 17 -17.62 22.31 12.21
N PRO A 18 -16.54 23.02 11.84
CA PRO A 18 -15.27 22.36 11.53
C PRO A 18 -14.69 21.61 12.73
N LYS A 19 -14.85 22.15 13.96
CA LYS A 19 -14.41 21.45 15.19
C LYS A 19 -15.19 20.17 15.44
N ALA A 20 -16.49 20.18 15.20
CA ALA A 20 -17.32 18.98 15.30
C ALA A 20 -16.90 17.93 14.27
N ILE A 21 -16.68 18.30 13.01
CA ILE A 21 -16.20 17.38 11.97
C ILE A 21 -14.82 16.83 12.33
N MET A 22 -13.90 17.68 12.78
CA MET A 22 -12.56 17.26 13.18
C MET A 22 -12.62 16.25 14.33
N ASN A 23 -13.41 16.52 15.36
CA ASN A 23 -13.50 15.67 16.54
C ASN A 23 -14.21 14.35 16.27
N PHE A 24 -15.39 14.40 15.64
CA PHE A 24 -16.25 13.23 15.50
C PHE A 24 -15.91 12.35 14.30
N LEU A 25 -15.32 12.91 13.24
CA LEU A 25 -15.00 12.14 12.04
C LEU A 25 -13.49 11.96 11.88
N VAL A 26 -12.74 13.05 11.78
CA VAL A 26 -11.32 12.96 11.40
C VAL A 26 -10.48 12.29 12.48
N ASN A 27 -10.59 12.76 13.73
CA ASN A 27 -9.86 12.18 14.84
C ASN A 27 -10.33 10.75 15.13
N TYR A 28 -11.65 10.52 15.13
CA TYR A 28 -12.22 9.19 15.31
C TYR A 28 -11.69 8.18 14.27
N VAL A 29 -11.70 8.53 12.99
CA VAL A 29 -11.17 7.65 11.94
C VAL A 29 -9.67 7.47 12.13
N LYS A 30 -8.92 8.54 12.37
CA LYS A 30 -7.46 8.45 12.57
C LYS A 30 -7.07 7.47 13.68
N ASP A 31 -7.77 7.52 14.81
CA ASP A 31 -7.42 6.70 15.97
C ASP A 31 -7.90 5.25 15.81
N ASN A 32 -9.06 5.02 15.19
CA ASN A 32 -9.64 3.68 15.05
C ASN A 32 -9.26 2.95 13.75
N LEU A 33 -8.75 3.65 12.73
CA LEU A 33 -8.45 3.08 11.42
C LEU A 33 -7.49 1.90 11.52
N GLN A 34 -6.44 2.02 12.34
CA GLN A 34 -5.45 0.94 12.47
C GLN A 34 -6.08 -0.32 13.07
N SER A 35 -6.86 -0.17 14.13
CA SER A 35 -7.54 -1.30 14.79
C SER A 35 -8.60 -1.94 13.89
N GLU A 36 -9.38 -1.15 13.16
CA GLU A 36 -10.37 -1.64 12.19
C GLU A 36 -9.71 -2.34 11.00
N LEU A 37 -8.62 -1.79 10.46
CA LEU A 37 -7.88 -2.43 9.37
C LEU A 37 -7.31 -3.77 9.80
N VAL A 38 -6.73 -3.86 11.02
CA VAL A 38 -6.27 -5.14 11.56
C VAL A 38 -7.44 -6.09 11.72
N SER A 39 -8.54 -5.67 12.35
CA SER A 39 -9.70 -6.55 12.56
C SER A 39 -10.31 -7.07 11.25
N ASN A 40 -10.38 -6.24 10.21
CA ASN A 40 -10.99 -6.63 8.94
C ASN A 40 -10.05 -7.39 8.02
N LEU A 41 -8.78 -6.99 7.93
CA LEU A 41 -7.81 -7.64 7.06
C LEU A 41 -7.22 -8.91 7.67
N TYR A 42 -7.26 -9.06 9.01
CA TYR A 42 -6.74 -10.25 9.69
C TYR A 42 -7.74 -11.42 9.78
N LYS A 43 -8.80 -11.45 8.96
CA LYS A 43 -9.79 -12.54 8.95
C LYS A 43 -9.26 -13.75 8.17
N ASN A 44 -9.08 -14.88 8.88
CA ASN A 44 -8.42 -16.10 8.39
C ASN A 44 -8.94 -16.65 7.05
N ASP A 45 -10.22 -16.39 6.72
CA ASP A 45 -10.84 -16.92 5.51
C ASP A 45 -10.49 -16.14 4.21
N GLU A 46 -10.01 -14.89 4.29
CA GLU A 46 -9.78 -14.05 3.09
C GLU A 46 -8.30 -13.76 2.79
N TYR A 47 -7.36 -14.14 3.67
CA TYR A 47 -5.94 -13.86 3.49
C TYR A 47 -5.36 -14.42 2.20
N ASP A 48 -5.73 -15.65 1.84
CA ASP A 48 -5.15 -16.34 0.68
C ASP A 48 -5.57 -15.64 -0.64
N GLY A 49 -6.74 -14.99 -0.65
CA GLY A 49 -7.19 -14.14 -1.74
C GLY A 49 -6.53 -12.76 -1.73
N LEU A 50 -6.45 -12.12 -0.57
CA LEU A 50 -5.87 -10.78 -0.39
C LEU A 50 -4.36 -10.74 -0.68
N LEU A 51 -3.64 -11.81 -0.35
CA LEU A 51 -2.20 -11.94 -0.57
C LEU A 51 -1.84 -12.51 -1.95
N LYS A 52 -2.85 -12.87 -2.75
CA LYS A 52 -2.61 -13.40 -4.09
C LYS A 52 -1.98 -12.33 -4.98
N GLU A 53 -0.78 -12.61 -5.48
CA GLU A 53 -0.13 -11.73 -6.45
C GLU A 53 -0.97 -11.61 -7.73
N SER A 54 -0.94 -10.44 -8.35
CA SER A 54 -1.59 -10.27 -9.66
C SER A 54 -0.91 -11.14 -10.72
N GLU A 55 -1.69 -11.66 -11.66
CA GLU A 55 -1.21 -12.59 -12.70
C GLU A 55 -0.08 -11.98 -13.56
N ASN A 56 -0.18 -10.68 -13.86
CA ASN A 56 0.86 -9.95 -14.59
C ASN A 56 2.19 -9.88 -13.81
N VAL A 57 2.14 -9.72 -12.49
CA VAL A 57 3.35 -9.70 -11.64
C VAL A 57 3.94 -11.11 -11.56
N ALA A 58 3.10 -12.13 -11.40
CA ALA A 58 3.52 -13.53 -11.39
C ALA A 58 4.20 -13.94 -12.71
N GLN A 59 3.67 -13.49 -13.84
CA GLN A 59 4.26 -13.72 -15.15
C GLN A 59 5.63 -13.03 -15.30
N ARG A 60 5.71 -11.73 -15.00
CA ARG A 60 6.98 -10.99 -15.04
C ARG A 60 8.05 -11.60 -14.15
N ARG A 61 7.67 -12.08 -12.95
CA ARG A 61 8.58 -12.78 -12.03
C ARG A 61 9.11 -14.07 -12.64
N ARG A 62 8.26 -14.86 -13.31
CA ARG A 62 8.67 -16.10 -14.00
C ARG A 62 9.63 -15.81 -15.16
N GLU A 63 9.30 -14.85 -16.01
CA GLU A 63 10.14 -14.45 -17.15
C GLU A 63 11.53 -13.98 -16.68
N ALA A 64 11.58 -13.13 -15.64
CA ALA A 64 12.84 -12.66 -15.07
C ALA A 64 13.68 -13.80 -14.47
N LEU A 65 13.04 -14.79 -13.83
CA LEU A 65 13.73 -15.97 -13.29
C LEU A 65 14.28 -16.87 -14.40
N GLU A 66 13.57 -17.04 -15.50
CA GLU A 66 14.05 -17.79 -16.66
C GLU A 66 15.25 -17.10 -17.32
N MET A 67 15.16 -15.79 -17.52
CA MET A 67 16.27 -14.99 -18.05
C MET A 67 17.49 -15.08 -17.13
N LEU A 68 17.32 -14.97 -15.81
CA LEU A 68 18.41 -15.09 -14.85
C LEU A 68 19.07 -16.47 -14.90
N LYS A 69 18.29 -17.56 -14.98
CA LYS A 69 18.83 -18.91 -15.15
C LYS A 69 19.61 -19.05 -16.46
N GLY A 70 19.13 -18.44 -17.55
CA GLY A 70 19.82 -18.41 -18.84
C GLY A 70 21.18 -17.72 -18.74
N LEU A 71 21.21 -16.53 -18.12
CA LEU A 71 22.44 -15.77 -17.91
C LEU A 71 23.43 -16.50 -17.00
N GLN A 72 22.97 -17.18 -15.95
CA GLN A 72 23.82 -18.00 -15.08
C GLN A 72 24.49 -19.15 -15.84
N ARG A 73 23.74 -19.86 -16.70
CA ARG A 73 24.32 -20.91 -17.55
C ARG A 73 25.32 -20.35 -18.55
N ALA A 74 25.02 -19.21 -19.18
CA ALA A 74 25.94 -18.55 -20.09
C ALA A 74 27.26 -18.18 -19.39
N ASN A 75 27.16 -17.68 -18.15
CA ASN A 75 28.34 -17.36 -17.35
C ASN A 75 29.16 -18.61 -16.97
N GLN A 76 28.50 -19.72 -16.65
CA GLN A 76 29.15 -21.01 -16.41
C GLN A 76 29.94 -21.47 -17.65
N ILE A 77 29.33 -21.42 -18.83
CA ILE A 77 29.95 -21.80 -20.10
C ILE A 77 31.16 -20.89 -20.40
N ILE A 78 31.04 -19.58 -20.17
CA ILE A 78 32.16 -18.64 -20.34
C ILE A 78 33.32 -19.00 -19.40
N SER A 79 33.02 -19.39 -18.16
CA SER A 79 34.03 -19.84 -17.20
C SER A 79 34.74 -21.11 -17.68
N GLU A 80 33.98 -22.10 -18.18
CA GLU A 80 34.53 -23.35 -18.73
C GLU A 80 35.41 -23.12 -19.96
N VAL A 81 35.01 -22.23 -20.87
CA VAL A 81 35.82 -21.87 -22.05
C VAL A 81 37.09 -21.13 -21.67
N ARG A 82 37.06 -20.31 -20.60
CA ARG A 82 38.25 -19.61 -20.10
C ARG A 82 39.25 -20.56 -19.43
N GLU A 83 38.78 -21.64 -18.83
CA GLU A 83 39.61 -22.69 -18.20
C GLU A 83 40.08 -23.75 -19.20
N ALA A 84 39.42 -23.89 -20.36
CA ALA A 84 39.90 -24.73 -21.43
C ALA A 84 41.28 -24.22 -21.90
N PRO A 85 42.31 -25.09 -21.94
CA PRO A 85 43.63 -24.67 -22.39
C PRO A 85 43.53 -24.19 -23.85
N MET A 86 43.87 -22.93 -24.07
CA MET A 86 44.16 -22.39 -25.40
C MET A 86 45.22 -23.30 -26.03
N TRP A 87 44.82 -24.05 -27.05
CA TRP A 87 45.75 -24.79 -27.90
C TRP A 87 46.63 -23.81 -28.69
#